data_AF-X1W281-F1
#
_entry.id   AF-X1W281-F1
#
_cell.length_a   1.000
_cell.length_b   1.000
_cell.length_c   1.000
_cell.angle_alpha   90.00
_cell.angle_beta   90.00
_cell.angle_gamma   90.00
#
_symmetry.space_group_name_H-M   'P 1'
#
loop_
_entity.id
_entity.type
_entity.pdbx_description
1 polymer ?
#
loop_
_entity_poly.entity_id
_entity_poly.type
_entity_poly.pdbx_seq_one_letter_code
_entity_poly.pdbx_strand_id
1 'polypeptide(L)' 'MPNGLIKVMDATTGELKRWETPNGKPIAVKQNSSLVLTKLGKQLGY' A
#
# COMPACT_ATOMS: atom_id res chain seq x y z
N MET A 1 7.21 -13.59 6.34
CA MET A 1 6.85 -12.18 6.60
C MET A 1 7.22 -11.41 5.35
N PRO A 2 6.33 -10.61 4.73
CA PRO A 2 6.72 -9.92 3.52
C PRO A 2 7.59 -8.72 3.90
N ASN A 3 8.88 -9.00 4.07
CA ASN A 3 9.91 -8.10 4.60
C ASN A 3 10.30 -6.98 3.62
N GLY A 4 9.36 -6.43 2.85
CA GLY A 4 9.67 -5.42 1.83
C GLY A 4 8.53 -4.46 1.53
N LEU A 5 7.43 -4.50 2.27
CA LEU A 5 6.37 -3.51 2.03
C LEU A 5 6.76 -2.17 2.65
N ILE A 6 6.79 -1.15 1.81
CA ILE A 6 6.98 0.24 2.20
C ILE A 6 5.61 0.84 2.50
N LYS A 7 5.48 1.40 3.69
CA LYS A 7 4.31 2.18 4.09
C LYS A 7 4.47 3.61 3.58
N VAL A 8 3.58 4.04 2.69
CA VAL A 8 3.52 5.42 2.22
C VAL A 8 2.42 6.15 2.98
N MET A 9 2.81 7.21 3.67
CA MET A 9 1.90 8.05 4.45
C MET A 9 1.81 9.43 3.82
N ASP A 10 0.69 10.10 4.05
CA ASP A 10 0.58 11.53 3.81
C ASP A 10 1.50 12.27 4.78
N ALA A 11 2.35 13.15 4.26
CA ALA A 11 3.34 13.87 5.07
C ALA A 11 2.68 14.94 5.96
N THR A 12 1.48 15.40 5.61
CA THR A 12 0.78 16.47 6.32
C THR A 12 -0.14 15.91 7.40
N THR A 13 -0.89 14.85 7.10
CA THR A 13 -1.86 14.25 8.04
C THR A 13 -1.32 13.03 8.77
N GLY A 14 -0.21 12.44 8.32
CA GLY A 14 0.31 11.17 8.85
C GLY A 14 -0.55 9.96 8.47
N GLU A 15 -1.59 10.14 7.65
CA GLU A 15 -2.49 9.06 7.29
C GLU A 15 -1.87 8.10 6.28
N LEU A 16 -2.18 6.81 6.41
CA LEU A 16 -1.78 5.81 5.44
C LEU A 16 -2.40 6.10 4.07
N LYS A 17 -1.56 6.37 3.07
CA LYS A 17 -2.00 6.54 1.67
C LYS A 17 -1.95 5.24 0.89
N ARG A 18 -0.87 4.49 1.01
CA ARG A 18 -0.71 3.21 0.30
C ARG A 18 0.39 2.35 0.91
N TRP A 19 0.34 1.07 0.59
CA TRP A 19 1.45 0.15 0.71
C TRP A 19 2.03 -0.12 -0.66
N GLU A 20 3.34 -0.16 -0.77
CA GLU A 20 4.04 -0.46 -2.01
C GLU A 20 5.23 -1.39 -1.79
N THR A 21 5.72 -2.01 -2.86
CA THR A 21 6.95 -2.82 -2.82
C THR A 21 8.19 -1.92 -2.80
N PRO A 22 9.40 -2.45 -2.52
CA PRO A 22 10.64 -1.66 -2.54
C PRO A 22 10.92 -1.03 -3.90
N ASN A 23 10.34 -1.60 -4.96
CA ASN A 23 10.47 -1.12 -6.34
C ASN A 23 9.39 -0.06 -6.69
N GLY A 24 8.69 0.48 -5.69
CA GLY A 24 7.67 1.53 -5.86
C GLY A 24 6.34 1.06 -6.46
N LYS A 25 6.06 -0.25 -6.48
CA LYS A 25 4.78 -0.76 -7.03
C LYS A 25 3.71 -0.80 -5.94
N PRO A 26 2.55 -0.13 -6.11
CA PRO A 26 1.50 -0.13 -5.10
C PRO A 26 0.83 -1.51 -5.00
N ILE A 27 0.70 -2.02 -3.79
CA ILE A 27 0.00 -3.26 -3.47
C ILE A 27 -1.39 -3.00 -2.86
N ALA A 28 -1.54 -1.89 -2.15
CA ALA A 28 -2.81 -1.47 -1.56
C ALA A 28 -2.84 0.05 -1.50
N VAL A 29 -3.98 0.66 -1.84
CA VAL A 29 -4.17 2.11 -1.85
C VAL A 29 -5.39 2.48 -1.02
N LYS A 30 -5.30 3.56 -0.24
CA LYS A 30 -6.46 4.10 0.49
C LYS A 30 -7.33 4.88 -0.49
N GLN A 31 -8.55 4.42 -0.72
CA GLN A 31 -9.59 5.11 -1.49
C GLN A 31 -10.83 5.26 -0.62
N ASN A 32 -11.38 6.47 -0.51
CA ASN A 32 -12.60 6.75 0.27
C ASN A 32 -12.57 6.10 1.67
N SER A 33 -11.45 6.31 2.39
CA SER A 33 -11.18 5.73 3.72
C SER A 33 -11.06 4.21 3.80
N SER A 34 -11.18 3.48 2.69
CA SER A 34 -11.00 2.03 2.61
C SER A 34 -9.65 1.67 1.99
N LEU A 35 -9.00 0.63 2.51
CA LEU A 35 -7.78 0.10 1.91
C LEU A 35 -8.14 -0.89 0.80
N VAL A 36 -7.81 -0.54 -0.44
CA VAL A 36 -8.16 -1.35 -1.62
C VAL A 36 -6.90 -1.98 -2.18
N LEU A 37 -6.90 -3.30 -2.30
CA LEU A 37 -5.81 -4.05 -2.92
C LEU A 37 -5.75 -3.78 -4.42
N THR A 38 -4.56 -3.52 -4.92
CA THR A 38 -4.28 -3.48 -6.35
C THR A 38 -4.25 -4.89 -6.91
N LYS A 39 -4.24 -5.02 -8.24
CA LYS A 39 -4.04 -6.32 -8.91
C LYS A 39 -2.78 -7.04 -8.39
N LEU A 40 -1.71 -6.28 -8.15
CA LEU A 40 -0.46 -6.82 -7.60
C LEU A 40 -0.64 -7.31 -6.16
N GLY A 41 -1.31 -6.52 -5.29
CA GLY A 41 -1.61 -6.95 -3.93
C GLY A 41 -2.39 -8.26 -3.88
N LYS A 42 -3.42 -8.38 -4.74
CA LYS A 42 -4.20 -9.62 -4.89
C LYS A 42 -3.36 -10.80 -5.39
N GLN A 43 -2.48 -10.57 -6.37
CA GLN A 43 -1.58 -11.61 -6.90
C GLN A 43 -0.56 -12.10 -5.87
N LEU A 44 -0.19 -11.24 -4.91
CA LEU A 44 0.74 -11.59 -3.84
C LEU A 44 0.04 -12.23 -2.62
N GLY A 45 -1.30 -12.33 -2.64
CA GLY A 45 -2.08 -12.99 -1.58
C GLY A 45 -2.36 -12.12 -0.35
N TYR A 46 -2.38 -10.80 -0.49
CA TYR A 46 -2.83 -9.87 0.56
C TYR A 46 -4.33 -9.68 0.56
#